data_AF-A0A563C6B4-F1
#
_entry.id   AF-A0A563C6B4-F1
#
_cell.length_a   1.000
_cell.length_b   1.000
_cell.length_c   1.000
_cell.angle_alpha   90.00
_cell.angle_beta   90.00
_cell.angle_gamma   90.00
#
_symmetry.space_group_name_H-M   'P 1'
#
loop_
_entity.id
_entity.type
_entity.pdbx_description
1 polymer ?
#
loop_
_entity_poly.entity_id
_entity_poly.type
_entity_poly.pdbx_seq_one_letter_code
_entity_poly.pdbx_strand_id
1 'polypeptide(L)' 'SLHNLKLNDQIKLDNHTYKITNLYIQAKDSISMSKVLEPKSTPTLTLMTCYGEKIAENDYTERLILTAELEK' A
#
# COMPACT_ATOMS: atom_id res chain seq x y z
N SER A 1 -10.61 -2.42 8.82
CA SER A 1 -10.55 -1.32 7.84
C SER A 1 -9.11 -1.10 7.45
N LEU A 2 -8.79 -0.82 6.17
CA LEU A 2 -7.41 -0.58 5.70
C LEU A 2 -6.70 0.53 6.50
N HIS A 3 -7.45 1.52 6.97
CA HIS A 3 -6.91 2.63 7.79
C HIS A 3 -6.42 2.21 9.18
N ASN A 4 -6.75 1.00 9.65
CA ASN A 4 -6.31 0.50 10.96
C ASN A 4 -5.05 -0.37 10.86
N LEU A 5 -4.57 -0.64 9.64
CA LEU A 5 -3.37 -1.43 9.43
C LEU A 5 -2.14 -0.66 9.90
N LYS A 6 -1.23 -1.37 10.56
CA LYS A 6 0.04 -0.84 11.08
C LYS A 6 1.20 -1.72 10.67
N LEU A 7 2.41 -1.20 10.86
CA LEU A 7 3.63 -1.98 10.66
C LEU A 7 3.58 -3.27 11.49
N ASN A 8 4.09 -4.35 10.91
CA ASN A 8 4.08 -5.71 11.44
C ASN A 8 2.72 -6.42 11.50
N ASP A 9 1.62 -5.78 11.08
CA ASP A 9 0.39 -6.53 10.85
C ASP A 9 0.57 -7.53 9.69
N GLN A 10 -0.25 -8.58 9.69
CA GLN A 10 -0.23 -9.64 8.68
C GLN A 10 -1.41 -9.52 7.71
N ILE A 11 -1.12 -9.73 6.43
CA ILE A 11 -2.11 -9.84 5.35
C ILE A 11 -2.05 -11.26 4.80
N LYS A 12 -3.21 -11.94 4.74
CA LYS A 12 -3.32 -13.27 4.15
C LYS A 12 -3.90 -13.18 2.74
N LEU A 13 -3.20 -13.77 1.77
CA LEU A 13 -3.63 -13.85 0.37
C LEU A 13 -3.15 -15.17 -0.22
N ASP A 14 -4.06 -15.95 -0.82
CA ASP A 14 -3.75 -17.21 -1.52
C ASP A 14 -2.81 -18.16 -0.74
N ASN A 15 -3.16 -18.48 0.52
CA ASN A 15 -2.38 -19.29 1.47
C ASN A 15 -1.01 -18.74 1.88
N HIS A 16 -0.67 -17.51 1.49
CA HIS A 16 0.54 -16.84 1.92
C HIS A 16 0.23 -15.79 2.99
N THR A 17 1.16 -15.61 3.92
CA THR A 17 1.12 -14.53 4.93
C THR A 17 2.18 -13.51 4.57
N TYR A 18 1.78 -12.25 4.42
CA TYR A 18 2.67 -11.13 4.17
C TYR A 18 2.67 -10.21 5.40
N LYS A 19 3.83 -9.72 5.80
CA LYS A 19 3.96 -8.77 6.91
C LYS A 19 4.16 -7.37 6.38
N ILE A 20 3.38 -6.41 6.88
CA ILE A 20 3.50 -5.00 6.50
C ILE A 20 4.86 -4.45 6.94
N THR A 21 5.66 -4.01 5.98
CA THR A 21 6.98 -3.42 6.17
C THR A 21 7.00 -1.91 5.97
N ASN A 22 6.05 -1.36 5.23
CA ASN A 22 5.92 0.09 5.02
C ASN A 22 4.45 0.53 4.95
N LEU A 23 4.17 1.73 5.44
CA LEU A 23 2.85 2.36 5.45
C LEU A 23 3.05 3.88 5.41
N TYR A 24 2.56 4.54 4.37
CA TYR A 24 2.66 5.99 4.25
C TYR A 24 1.52 6.58 3.43
N ILE A 25 1.27 7.87 3.63
CA ILE A 25 0.33 8.67 2.85
C ILE A 25 1.13 9.58 1.93
N GLN A 26 0.71 9.69 0.68
CA GLN A 26 1.38 10.51 -0.32
C GLN A 26 0.37 11.22 -1.24
N ALA A 27 0.64 12.49 -1.56
CA ALA A 27 -0.14 13.25 -2.53
C ALA A 27 -0.14 12.57 -3.89
N LYS A 28 -1.32 12.42 -4.51
CA LYS A 28 -1.54 11.64 -5.73
C LYS A 28 -0.55 12.02 -6.85
N ASP A 29 -0.36 13.31 -7.07
CA ASP A 29 0.47 13.83 -8.17
C ASP A 29 1.98 13.67 -7.94
N SER A 30 2.39 13.28 -6.72
CA SER A 30 3.80 13.02 -6.39
C SER A 30 4.17 11.53 -6.47
N ILE A 31 3.19 10.65 -6.72
CA ILE A 31 3.40 9.20 -6.76
C ILE A 31 4.05 8.82 -8.09
N SER A 32 5.21 8.15 -7.99
CA SER A 32 5.89 7.59 -9.15
C SER A 32 5.52 6.11 -9.30
N MET A 33 4.66 5.79 -10.27
CA MET A 33 4.24 4.40 -10.50
C MET A 33 5.39 3.47 -10.89
N SER A 34 6.43 3.99 -11.55
CA SER A 34 7.64 3.20 -11.85
C SER A 34 8.37 2.76 -10.58
N LYS A 35 8.37 3.58 -9.51
CA LYS A 35 8.93 3.19 -8.20
C LYS A 35 8.03 2.20 -7.46
N VAL A 36 6.72 2.37 -7.54
CA VAL A 36 5.72 1.49 -6.91
C VAL A 36 5.77 0.08 -7.50
N LEU A 37 5.93 -0.02 -8.81
CA LEU A 37 5.96 -1.28 -9.57
C LEU A 37 7.37 -1.84 -9.80
N GLU A 38 8.39 -1.21 -9.20
CA GLU A 38 9.76 -1.67 -9.33
C GLU A 38 9.90 -3.11 -8.79
N PRO A 39 10.58 -4.01 -9.53
CA PRO A 39 10.84 -5.37 -9.07
C PRO A 39 11.49 -5.39 -7.69
N LYS A 40 11.00 -6.27 -6.81
CA LYS A 40 11.53 -6.48 -5.46
C LYS A 40 12.17 -7.86 -5.35
N SER A 41 13.24 -7.97 -4.56
CA SER A 41 13.96 -9.22 -4.34
C SER A 41 13.15 -10.24 -3.53
N THR A 42 12.23 -9.75 -2.70
CA THR A 42 11.28 -10.55 -1.93
C THR A 42 9.89 -10.37 -2.56
N PRO A 43 9.04 -11.41 -2.64
CA PRO A 43 7.65 -11.22 -3.04
C PRO A 43 6.97 -10.16 -2.16
N THR A 44 6.48 -9.10 -2.80
CA THR A 44 5.91 -7.93 -2.13
C THR A 44 4.50 -7.69 -2.61
N LEU A 45 3.57 -7.58 -1.67
CA LEU A 45 2.23 -7.06 -1.89
C LEU A 45 2.24 -5.55 -1.69
N THR A 46 1.83 -4.80 -2.70
CA THR A 46 1.60 -3.35 -2.57
C THR A 46 0.10 -3.09 -2.65
N LEU A 47 -0.48 -2.49 -1.61
CA LEU A 47 -1.85 -1.98 -1.66
C LEU A 47 -1.81 -0.46 -1.70
N MET A 48 -2.59 0.12 -2.60
CA MET A 48 -2.75 1.56 -2.76
C MET A 48 -4.24 1.88 -2.81
N THR A 49 -4.69 2.76 -1.94
CA THR A 49 -6.11 3.18 -1.88
C THR A 49 -6.22 4.69 -1.78
N CYS A 50 -7.36 5.24 -2.17
CA CYS A 50 -7.68 6.66 -2.05
C CYS A 50 -7.62 7.11 -0.58
N TYR A 51 -7.09 8.30 -0.34
CA TYR A 51 -6.99 8.92 0.98
C TYR A 51 -7.06 10.45 0.88
N GLY A 52 -7.41 11.11 1.97
CA GLY A 52 -7.42 12.58 2.05
C GLY A 52 -8.77 13.19 1.68
N GLU A 53 -8.73 14.36 1.04
CA GLU A 53 -9.92 15.12 0.66
C GLU A 53 -10.46 14.66 -0.70
N LYS A 54 -11.78 14.65 -0.84
CA LYS A 54 -12.45 14.26 -2.08
C LYS A 54 -12.33 15.37 -3.11
N ILE A 55 -11.76 15.08 -4.28
CA ILE A 55 -11.58 16.04 -5.39
C ILE A 55 -12.55 15.79 -6.56
N ALA A 56 -13.07 14.57 -6.68
CA ALA A 56 -14.08 14.17 -7.66
C ALA A 56 -14.91 13.00 -7.11
N GLU A 57 -15.95 12.55 -7.82
CA GLU A 57 -16.89 11.52 -7.35
C GLU A 57 -16.22 10.29 -6.73
N ASN A 58 -15.09 9.82 -7.28
CA ASN A 58 -14.36 8.64 -6.80
C ASN A 58 -12.85 8.88 -6.62
N ASP A 59 -12.43 10.15 -6.49
CA ASP A 59 -11.01 10.50 -6.44
C ASP A 59 -10.69 11.46 -5.29
N TYR A 60 -9.48 11.30 -4.77
CA TYR A 60 -9.02 11.97 -3.57
C TYR A 60 -7.61 12.53 -3.75
N THR A 61 -7.25 13.53 -2.95
CA THR A 61 -5.98 14.26 -3.01
C THR A 61 -4.75 13.37 -2.79
N GLU A 62 -4.89 12.29 -2.02
CA GLU A 62 -3.78 11.46 -1.58
C GLU A 62 -4.04 9.97 -1.82
N ARG A 63 -3.01 9.17 -1.61
CA ARG A 63 -3.10 7.72 -1.51
C ARG A 63 -2.48 7.25 -0.20
N LEU A 64 -3.15 6.31 0.45
CA LEU A 64 -2.53 5.46 1.44
C LEU A 64 -1.88 4.30 0.69
N ILE A 65 -0.56 4.18 0.81
CA ILE A 65 0.24 3.12 0.20
C ILE A 65 0.84 2.28 1.32
N LEU A 66 0.73 0.96 1.19
CA LEU A 66 1.38 0.01 2.08
C LEU A 66 2.07 -1.08 1.28
N THR A 67 3.22 -1.52 1.79
CA THR A 67 3.93 -2.68 1.25
C THR A 67 4.06 -3.74 2.32
N ALA A 68 3.82 -4.98 1.93
CA ALA A 68 3.98 -6.15 2.78
C ALA A 68 4.83 -7.20 2.08
N GLU A 69 5.78 -7.78 2.80
CA GLU A 69 6.68 -8.79 2.26
C GLU A 69 6.27 -10.17 2.75
N LEU A 70 6.44 -11.18 1.90
CA LEU A 70 6.11 -12.56 2.22
C LEU A 70 6.89 -13.02 3.47
N GLU A 71 6.18 -13.50 4.49
CA GLU A 71 6.80 -14.13 5.65
C GLU A 71 7.34 -15.52 5.27
N LYS A 72 8.53 -15.83 5.78
CA LYS A 72 9.21 -17.12 5.57
C LYS A 72 8.67 -18.18 6.52
#